data_AF-A0A2D7FLQ0-F1
#
_entry.id   AF-A0A2D7FLQ0-F1
#
_cell.length_a   1.000
_cell.length_b   1.000
_cell.length_c   1.000
_cell.angle_alpha   90.00
_cell.angle_beta   90.00
_cell.angle_gamma   90.00
#
_symmetry.space_group_name_H-M   'P 1'
#
loop_
_entity.id
_entity.type
_entity.pdbx_description
1 polymer ?
#
loop_
_entity_poly.entity_id
_entity_poly.type
_entity_poly.pdbx_seq_one_letter_code
_entity_poly.pdbx_strand_id
1 'polypeptide(L)' 'MTTPKQKVLNISRLFNHGPSPFRTCQWPHGEPGTEDFHFCGAKTLEGYSYCTKHVEMAYREPEPRRKVA' A
#
# COMPACT_ATOMS: atom_id res chain seq x y z
N MET A 1 17.80 14.69 -3.84
CA MET A 1 16.86 13.65 -4.33
C MET A 1 17.04 12.42 -3.46
N THR A 2 16.62 12.49 -2.19
CA THR A 2 16.88 11.44 -1.18
C THR A 2 15.70 10.50 -1.13
N THR A 3 15.83 9.33 -1.75
CA THR A 3 14.90 8.21 -1.64
C THR A 3 14.94 7.69 -0.19
N PRO A 4 13.88 7.84 0.62
CA PRO A 4 13.89 7.29 1.97
C PRO A 4 13.67 5.78 1.87
N LYS A 5 14.68 4.99 2.25
CA LYS A 5 14.59 3.53 2.34
C LYS A 5 13.52 3.13 3.37
N GLN A 6 12.39 2.67 2.84
CA GLN A 6 11.13 2.41 3.54
C GLN A 6 11.25 1.17 4.45
N LYS A 7 11.04 1.31 5.76
CA LYS A 7 10.83 0.16 6.66
C LYS A 7 9.36 -0.26 6.60
N VAL A 8 9.12 -1.36 5.89
CA VAL A 8 7.85 -2.06 5.74
C VAL A 8 7.37 -2.59 7.10
N LEU A 9 6.10 -2.32 7.46
CA LEU A 9 5.45 -3.01 8.59
C LEU A 9 5.42 -4.51 8.33
N ASN A 10 5.54 -5.33 9.38
CA ASN A 10 5.70 -6.78 9.25
C ASN A 10 4.41 -7.46 8.73
N ILE A 11 4.30 -7.58 7.41
CA ILE A 11 3.18 -8.22 6.70
C ILE A 11 2.99 -9.70 7.08
N SER A 12 3.91 -10.30 7.85
CA SER A 12 3.81 -11.70 8.27
C SER A 12 2.66 -12.00 9.24
N ARG A 13 2.06 -10.98 9.89
CA ARG A 13 0.83 -11.17 10.69
C ARG A 13 -0.46 -11.19 9.85
N LEU A 14 -0.35 -10.99 8.54
CA LEU A 14 -1.50 -10.74 7.66
C LEU A 14 -2.15 -12.01 7.10
N PHE A 15 -1.50 -13.17 7.26
CA PHE A 15 -1.98 -14.47 6.80
C PHE A 15 -3.20 -15.02 7.56
N ASN A 16 -3.74 -14.30 8.55
CA ASN A 16 -4.93 -14.71 9.30
C ASN A 16 -6.18 -13.87 8.98
N HIS A 17 -6.09 -12.96 8.02
CA HIS A 17 -7.25 -12.21 7.55
C HIS A 17 -7.93 -13.00 6.42
N GLY A 18 -9.26 -13.12 6.48
CA GLY A 18 -10.05 -13.85 5.49
C GLY A 18 -9.91 -13.29 4.06
N PRO A 19 -10.68 -13.82 3.09
CA PRO A 19 -10.57 -13.38 1.71
C PRO A 19 -10.78 -11.87 1.60
N SER A 20 -9.97 -11.22 0.76
CA SER A 20 -10.14 -9.79 0.50
C SER A 20 -11.57 -9.50 -0.01
N PRO A 21 -12.22 -8.42 0.45
CA PRO A 21 -13.51 -8.02 -0.09
C PRO A 21 -13.42 -7.59 -1.57
N PHE A 22 -12.21 -7.36 -2.09
CA PHE A 22 -11.97 -6.98 -3.48
C PHE A 22 -11.18 -8.06 -4.20
N ARG A 23 -11.52 -8.31 -5.47
CA ARG A 23 -10.77 -9.27 -6.32
C ARG A 23 -9.50 -8.66 -6.92
N THR A 24 -9.46 -7.34 -7.05
CA THR A 24 -8.40 -6.58 -7.71
C THR A 24 -7.94 -5.39 -6.86
N CYS A 25 -6.66 -5.06 -6.96
CA CYS A 25 -5.98 -4.04 -6.18
C CYS A 25 -6.57 -2.67 -6.49
N GLN A 26 -7.17 -2.05 -5.47
CA GLN A 26 -7.82 -0.74 -5.56
C GLN A 26 -6.85 0.43 -5.38
N TRP A 27 -5.57 0.23 -5.70
CA TRP A 27 -4.57 1.29 -5.54
C TRP A 27 -4.68 2.29 -6.69
N PRO A 28 -4.91 3.58 -6.43
CA PRO A 28 -5.03 4.59 -7.47
C PRO A 28 -3.67 4.88 -8.09
N HIS A 29 -3.61 4.81 -9.42
CA HIS A 29 -2.53 5.32 -10.24
C HIS A 29 -3.00 6.58 -10.96
N GLY A 30 -2.13 7.59 -10.99
CA GLY A 30 -2.43 8.88 -11.61
C GLY A 30 -3.18 9.84 -10.70
N GLU A 31 -3.51 11.00 -11.26
CA GLU A 31 -4.22 12.06 -10.55
C GLU A 31 -5.73 11.98 -10.83
N PRO A 32 -6.58 12.16 -9.80
CA PRO A 32 -8.02 12.13 -9.98
C PRO A 32 -8.43 13.24 -10.96
N GLY A 33 -9.09 12.85 -12.06
CA GLY A 33 -9.52 13.76 -13.12
C GLY A 33 -8.66 13.74 -14.39
N THR A 34 -7.60 12.93 -14.43
CA THR A 34 -6.82 12.68 -15.65
C THR A 34 -7.28 11.40 -16.36
N GLU A 35 -7.12 11.33 -17.69
CA GLU A 35 -7.43 10.12 -18.48
C GLU A 35 -6.55 8.91 -18.12
N ASP A 36 -5.40 9.15 -17.49
CA ASP A 36 -4.50 8.10 -16.99
C ASP A 36 -4.92 7.55 -15.62
N PHE A 37 -5.99 8.08 -15.01
CA PHE A 37 -6.45 7.58 -13.71
C PHE A 37 -6.98 6.15 -13.81
N HIS A 38 -6.28 5.21 -13.19
CA HIS A 38 -6.69 3.81 -13.16
C HIS A 38 -6.33 3.14 -11.84
N PHE A 39 -6.98 2.03 -11.54
CA PHE A 39 -6.62 1.19 -10.41
C PHE A 39 -5.63 0.10 -10.84
N CYS A 40 -4.70 -0.25 -9.97
CA CYS A 40 -3.63 -1.22 -10.27
C CYS A 40 -4.12 -2.55 -10.89
N GLY A 41 -5.29 -3.07 -10.47
CA GLY A 41 -5.88 -4.25 -11.10
C GLY A 41 -5.23 -5.59 -10.75
N ALA A 42 -4.08 -5.60 -10.08
CA ALA A 42 -3.40 -6.82 -9.63
C ALA A 42 -4.23 -7.62 -8.60
N LYS A 43 -3.90 -8.89 -8.37
CA LYS A 43 -4.58 -9.71 -7.34
C LYS A 43 -4.39 -9.09 -5.95
N THR A 44 -5.48 -8.94 -5.21
CA THR A 44 -5.45 -8.46 -3.82
C THR A 44 -4.79 -9.47 -2.90
N LEU A 45 -4.14 -8.95 -1.86
CA LEU A 45 -3.67 -9.75 -0.74
C LEU A 45 -4.87 -10.09 0.16
N GLU A 46 -4.92 -11.31 0.68
CA GLU A 46 -5.98 -11.76 1.58
C GLU A 46 -6.03 -10.85 2.82
N GLY A 47 -7.23 -10.40 3.18
CA GLY A 47 -7.43 -9.39 4.22
C GLY A 47 -7.28 -7.92 3.82
N TYR A 48 -6.84 -7.64 2.59
CA TYR A 48 -6.47 -6.29 2.16
C TYR A 48 -7.13 -5.89 0.84
N SER A 49 -7.45 -4.61 0.69
CA SER A 49 -7.97 -4.03 -0.56
C SER A 49 -6.90 -3.85 -1.66
N TYR A 50 -5.64 -4.15 -1.35
CA TYR A 50 -4.49 -3.91 -2.20
C TYR A 50 -3.66 -5.18 -2.41
N CYS A 51 -2.86 -5.23 -3.48
CA CYS A 51 -1.85 -6.28 -3.67
C CYS A 51 -0.67 -6.09 -2.72
N THR A 52 0.17 -7.11 -2.52
CA THR A 52 1.31 -7.07 -1.59
C THR A 52 2.15 -5.79 -1.71
N LYS A 53 2.53 -5.44 -2.94
CA LYS A 53 3.31 -4.22 -3.24
C LYS A 53 2.64 -2.94 -2.74
N HIS A 54 1.33 -2.83 -2.92
CA HIS A 54 0.56 -1.65 -2.56
C HIS A 54 0.20 -1.61 -1.07
N VAL A 55 0.01 -2.77 -0.43
CA VAL A 55 -0.09 -2.87 1.04
C VAL A 55 1.19 -2.36 1.70
N GLU A 56 2.36 -2.76 1.20
CA GLU A 56 3.66 -2.30 1.70
C GLU A 56 3.83 -0.77 1.59
N MET A 57 3.26 -0.14 0.55
CA MET A 57 3.30 1.31 0.39
C MET A 57 2.29 2.04 1.27
N ALA A 58 1.06 1.50 1.40
CA ALA A 58 -0.02 2.09 2.18
C ALA A 58 0.30 2.15 3.68
N TYR A 59 0.83 1.05 4.20
CA TYR A 59 1.06 0.85 5.63
C TYR A 59 2.50 1.19 6.03
N ARG A 60 3.16 2.14 5.35
CA ARG A 60 4.44 2.65 5.85
C ARG A 60 4.18 3.43 7.15
N GLU A 61 4.97 3.18 8.18
CA GLU A 61 4.97 4.02 9.36
C GLU A 61 5.57 5.39 9.00
N PRO A 62 4.98 6.52 9.47
CA PRO A 62 5.65 7.80 9.34
C PRO A 62 6.95 7.76 10.13
N GLU A 63 8.05 8.21 9.50
CA GLU A 63 9.34 8.34 10.17
C GLU A 63 9.15 9.04 11.52
N PRO A 64 9.81 8.59 12.61
CA PRO A 64 9.76 9.33 13.87
C PRO A 64 10.24 10.74 13.57
N ARG A 65 9.33 11.72 13.74
CA ARG A 65 9.59 13.14 13.50
C ARG A 65 10.85 13.47 14.28
N ARG A 66 11.98 13.65 13.57
CA ARG A 66 13.24 14.06 14.20
C ARG A 66 12.89 15.32 15.00
N LYS A 67 12.95 15.22 16.33
CA LYS A 67 12.87 16.38 17.19
C LYS A 67 14.08 17.23 16.81
N VAL A 68 13.85 18.32 16.09
CA VAL A 68 14.85 19.36 15.90
C VAL A 68 15.11 19.89 17.30
N ALA A 69 16.27 19.55 17.85
CA ALA A 69 16.79 20.14 19.08
C ALA A 69 17.28 21.56 18.80
#